data_AF-A0A7C1R8C0-F1
#
_entry.id   AF-A0A7C1R8C0-F1
#
_cell.length_a   1.000
_cell.length_b   1.000
_cell.length_c   1.000
_cell.angle_alpha   90.00
_cell.angle_beta   90.00
_cell.angle_gamma   90.00
#
_symmetry.space_group_name_H-M   'P 1'
#
loop_
_entity.id
_entity.type
_entity.pdbx_description
1 polymer ?
#
loop_
_entity_poly.entity_id
_entity_poly.type
_entity_poly.pdbx_seq_one_letter_code
_entity_poly.pdbx_strand_id
1 'polypeptide(L)'
;MSKIPKDQSREHSLKNKRKFEETFAYRTVIISTVLGIIFYVVSFLFNSEVIIIFSKNNLLLDLINILIKVVTILLFFLFMMISIGNFKELSGKPLDWKELLLLFILSLGQTILDSLVFTFTLLGLTILLIYLYVVQER
;
A
#
# COMPACT_ATOMS: atom_id res chain seq x y z
N MET A 1 2.08 -49.15 -31.77
CA MET A 1 2.81 -48.29 -30.80
C MET A 1 2.17 -46.90 -30.81
N SER A 2 1.37 -46.58 -29.80
CA SER A 2 0.71 -45.27 -29.66
C SER A 2 1.61 -44.32 -28.87
N LYS A 3 2.05 -43.22 -29.49
CA LYS A 3 2.81 -42.15 -28.83
C LYS A 3 1.86 -41.38 -27.92
N ILE A 4 2.04 -41.53 -26.61
CA ILE A 4 1.28 -40.80 -25.60
C ILE A 4 1.74 -39.32 -25.61
N PRO A 5 0.87 -38.33 -25.88
CA PRO A 5 1.23 -36.92 -25.75
C PRO A 5 1.03 -36.51 -24.29
N LYS A 6 1.96 -36.88 -23.41
CA LYS A 6 1.85 -36.59 -21.96
C LYS A 6 2.35 -35.21 -21.56
N ASP A 7 3.04 -34.49 -22.45
CA ASP A 7 3.59 -33.15 -22.17
C ASP A 7 2.61 -32.01 -22.44
N GLN A 8 1.72 -32.13 -23.43
CA GLN A 8 0.82 -31.04 -23.81
C GLN A 8 -0.19 -30.68 -22.70
N SER A 9 -0.62 -31.65 -21.89
CA SER A 9 -1.55 -31.38 -20.77
C SER A 9 -0.87 -30.69 -19.57
N ARG A 10 0.43 -30.93 -19.35
CA ARG A 10 1.21 -30.23 -18.32
C ARG A 10 1.50 -28.78 -18.72
N GLU A 11 1.89 -28.54 -19.97
CA GLU A 11 2.07 -27.16 -20.47
C GLU A 11 0.77 -26.36 -20.43
N HIS A 12 -0.36 -26.97 -20.81
CA HIS A 12 -1.65 -26.28 -20.81
C HIS A 12 -2.15 -25.95 -19.39
N SER A 13 -1.86 -26.82 -18.40
CA SER A 13 -2.20 -26.55 -16.99
C SER A 13 -1.29 -25.50 -16.36
N LEU A 14 0.01 -25.49 -16.67
CA LEU A 14 0.95 -24.44 -16.26
C LEU A 14 0.59 -23.07 -16.87
N LYS A 15 0.21 -23.04 -18.16
CA LYS A 15 -0.21 -21.82 -18.86
C LYS A 15 -1.52 -21.27 -18.30
N ASN A 16 -2.48 -22.13 -17.97
CA ASN A 16 -3.73 -21.73 -17.31
C ASN A 16 -3.49 -21.23 -15.88
N LYS A 17 -2.59 -21.86 -15.11
CA LYS A 17 -2.22 -21.42 -13.76
C LYS A 17 -1.57 -20.03 -13.79
N ARG A 18 -0.61 -19.82 -14.69
CA ARG A 18 0.04 -18.52 -14.88
C ARG A 18 -0.94 -17.42 -15.29
N LYS A 19 -1.85 -17.71 -16.22
CA LYS A 19 -2.90 -16.78 -16.65
C LYS A 19 -3.87 -16.43 -15.51
N PHE A 20 -4.17 -17.39 -14.63
CA PHE A 20 -4.98 -17.16 -13.44
C PHE A 20 -4.27 -16.27 -12.41
N GLU A 21 -2.99 -16.52 -12.14
CA GLU A 21 -2.16 -15.70 -11.26
C GLU A 21 -2.01 -14.26 -11.78
N GLU A 22 -1.77 -14.08 -13.09
CA GLU A 22 -1.73 -12.75 -13.74
C GLU A 22 -3.07 -12.01 -13.60
N THR A 23 -4.19 -12.71 -13.80
CA THR A 23 -5.54 -12.12 -13.66
C THR A 23 -5.82 -11.72 -12.22
N PHE A 24 -5.37 -12.53 -11.25
CA PHE A 24 -5.52 -12.24 -9.83
C PHE A 24 -4.67 -11.03 -9.41
N ALA A 25 -3.39 -11.01 -9.77
CA ALA A 25 -2.49 -9.89 -9.49
C ALA A 25 -3.04 -8.58 -10.08
N TYR A 26 -3.55 -8.61 -11.31
CA TYR A 26 -4.14 -7.42 -11.94
C TYR A 26 -5.36 -6.89 -11.19
N ARG A 27 -6.25 -7.77 -10.72
CA ARG A 27 -7.39 -7.37 -9.88
C ARG A 27 -6.92 -6.75 -8.57
N THR A 28 -5.90 -7.32 -7.95
CA THR A 28 -5.33 -6.80 -6.69
C THR A 28 -4.72 -5.41 -6.90
N VAL A 29 -4.01 -5.17 -8.01
CA VAL A 29 -3.50 -3.83 -8.39
C VAL A 29 -4.65 -2.82 -8.44
N ILE A 30 -5.75 -3.13 -9.13
CA ILE A 30 -6.88 -2.21 -9.25
C ILE A 30 -7.51 -1.92 -7.88
N ILE A 31 -7.82 -2.97 -7.10
CA ILE A 31 -8.48 -2.81 -5.80
C ILE A 31 -7.61 -2.00 -4.84
N SER A 32 -6.32 -2.34 -4.75
CA SER A 32 -5.38 -1.64 -3.87
C SER A 32 -5.12 -0.20 -4.33
N THR A 33 -5.09 0.08 -5.64
CA THR A 33 -5.01 1.46 -6.15
C THR A 33 -6.22 2.28 -5.75
N VAL A 34 -7.43 1.73 -5.95
CA VAL A 34 -8.68 2.42 -5.59
C VAL A 34 -8.73 2.71 -4.08
N LEU A 35 -8.41 1.71 -3.26
CA LEU A 35 -8.33 1.89 -1.80
C LEU A 35 -7.26 2.93 -1.42
N GLY A 36 -6.07 2.87 -2.03
CA GLY A 36 -5.02 3.85 -1.81
C GLY A 36 -5.48 5.27 -2.09
N ILE A 37 -6.13 5.51 -3.24
CA ILE A 37 -6.68 6.83 -3.59
C ILE A 37 -7.75 7.28 -2.58
N ILE A 38 -8.65 6.39 -2.17
CA ILE A 38 -9.67 6.71 -1.16
C ILE A 38 -9.00 7.13 0.16
N PHE A 39 -8.04 6.35 0.66
CA PHE A 39 -7.34 6.67 1.90
C PHE A 39 -6.49 7.94 1.79
N TYR A 40 -5.91 8.22 0.62
CA TYR A 40 -5.21 9.49 0.35
C TYR A 40 -6.16 10.69 0.51
N VAL A 41 -7.32 10.64 -0.14
CA VAL A 41 -8.32 11.73 -0.07
C VAL A 41 -8.85 11.90 1.36
N VAL A 42 -9.21 10.79 2.03
CA VAL A 42 -9.71 10.82 3.41
C VAL A 42 -8.65 11.39 4.36
N SER A 43 -7.40 10.94 4.22
CA SER A 43 -6.28 11.45 5.02
C SER A 43 -6.06 12.94 4.79
N PHE A 44 -6.08 13.39 3.53
CA PHE A 44 -5.92 14.79 3.19
C PHE A 44 -7.00 15.65 3.86
N LEU A 45 -8.27 15.22 3.83
CA LEU A 45 -9.37 15.94 4.46
C LEU A 45 -9.24 16.04 5.99
N PHE A 46 -8.76 14.98 6.65
CA PHE A 46 -8.55 15.01 8.11
C PHE A 46 -7.32 15.83 8.53
N ASN A 47 -6.23 15.77 7.77
CA ASN A 47 -4.99 16.44 8.14
C ASN A 47 -4.96 17.93 7.75
N SER A 48 -5.72 18.33 6.71
CA SER A 48 -5.91 19.75 6.35
C SER A 48 -6.91 20.49 7.24
N GLU A 49 -7.42 19.83 8.29
CA GLU A 49 -8.47 20.34 9.19
C GLU A 49 -9.77 20.75 8.47
N VAL A 50 -9.97 20.31 7.22
CA VAL A 50 -11.20 20.51 6.46
C VAL A 50 -12.38 19.82 7.14
N ILE A 51 -12.13 18.68 7.79
CA ILE A 51 -13.11 17.96 8.60
C ILE A 51 -12.60 17.82 10.03
N ILE A 52 -13.35 18.36 10.99
CA ILE A 52 -13.10 18.19 12.42
C ILE A 52 -13.94 17.01 12.90
N ILE A 53 -13.29 15.89 13.26
CA ILE A 53 -13.98 14.67 13.71
C ILE A 53 -14.49 14.83 15.16
N PHE A 54 -13.65 15.37 16.04
CA PHE A 54 -13.96 15.58 17.45
C PHE A 54 -13.49 16.96 17.90
N SER A 55 -14.27 17.60 18.79
CA SER A 55 -13.89 18.87 19.43
C SER A 55 -12.80 18.62 20.48
N LYS A 56 -11.82 19.54 20.57
CA LYS A 56 -10.66 19.50 21.49
C LYS A 56 -11.07 19.77 22.95
N ASN A 57 -11.94 18.93 23.49
CA ASN A 57 -12.49 19.11 24.84
C ASN A 57 -11.98 18.04 25.81
N ASN A 58 -11.35 16.97 25.30
CA ASN A 58 -10.90 15.84 26.10
C ASN A 58 -9.63 15.21 25.49
N LEU A 59 -8.60 15.00 26.32
CA LEU A 59 -7.32 14.38 25.94
C LEU A 59 -7.51 13.02 25.23
N LEU A 60 -8.48 12.21 25.66
CA LEU A 60 -8.75 10.92 25.06
C LEU A 60 -9.25 11.06 23.61
N LEU A 61 -10.13 12.03 23.35
CA LEU A 61 -10.65 12.29 22.00
C LEU A 61 -9.58 12.85 21.07
N ASP A 62 -8.68 13.69 21.61
CA ASP A 62 -7.54 14.21 20.85
C ASP A 62 -6.57 13.09 20.45
N LEU A 63 -6.30 12.15 21.36
CA LEU A 63 -5.48 10.97 21.07
C LEU A 63 -6.13 10.10 19.97
N ILE A 64 -7.44 9.85 20.04
CA ILE A 64 -8.17 9.11 19.02
C ILE A 64 -8.11 9.83 17.67
N ASN A 65 -8.26 11.16 17.66
CA ASN A 65 -8.18 11.95 16.44
C ASN A 65 -6.81 11.84 15.77
N ILE A 66 -5.73 11.96 16.55
CA ILE A 66 -4.36 11.74 16.07
C ILE A 66 -4.21 10.32 15.53
N LEU A 67 -4.68 9.31 16.26
CA LEU A 67 -4.59 7.91 15.85
C LEU A 67 -5.29 7.66 14.51
N ILE A 68 -6.51 8.19 14.31
CA ILE A 68 -7.25 8.06 13.06
C ILE A 68 -6.46 8.70 11.91
N LYS A 69 -5.93 9.91 12.10
CA LYS A 69 -5.10 10.59 11.08
C LYS A 69 -3.90 9.74 10.68
N VAL A 70 -3.12 9.27 11.67
CA VAL A 70 -1.93 8.44 11.44
C VAL A 70 -2.29 7.14 10.73
N VAL A 71 -3.28 6.39 11.23
CA VAL A 71 -3.70 5.10 10.66
C VAL A 71 -4.17 5.25 9.22
N THR A 72 -4.92 6.32 8.92
CA THR A 72 -5.41 6.59 7.54
C THR A 72 -4.24 6.80 6.57
N ILE A 73 -3.18 7.50 6.99
CA ILE A 73 -1.97 7.70 6.17
C ILE A 73 -1.19 6.40 5.99
N LEU A 74 -1.05 5.60 7.05
CA LEU A 74 -0.38 4.32 6.97
C LEU A 74 -1.14 3.34 6.06
N LEU A 75 -2.48 3.35 6.09
CA LEU A 75 -3.31 2.57 5.17
C LEU A 75 -3.15 3.04 3.73
N PHE A 76 -3.14 4.35 3.47
CA PHE A 76 -2.80 4.89 2.15
C PHE A 76 -1.45 4.34 1.65
N PHE A 77 -0.40 4.47 2.46
CA PHE A 77 0.93 3.99 2.12
C PHE A 77 0.91 2.48 1.82
N LEU A 78 0.30 1.68 2.70
CA LEU A 78 0.22 0.23 2.56
C LEU A 78 -0.52 -0.20 1.28
N PHE A 79 -1.67 0.39 0.98
CA PHE A 79 -2.42 0.05 -0.22
C PHE A 79 -1.68 0.43 -1.51
N MET A 80 -1.05 1.61 -1.54
CA MET A 80 -0.23 2.00 -2.69
C MET A 80 0.99 1.09 -2.84
N MET A 81 1.63 0.71 -1.74
CA MET A 81 2.71 -0.27 -1.72
C MET A 81 2.31 -1.62 -2.33
N ILE A 82 1.17 -2.16 -1.89
CA ILE A 82 0.63 -3.42 -2.42
C ILE A 82 0.33 -3.29 -3.93
N SER A 83 -0.24 -2.16 -4.35
CA SER A 83 -0.53 -1.90 -5.77
C SER A 83 0.75 -1.89 -6.61
N ILE A 84 1.74 -1.08 -6.22
CA ILE A 84 2.99 -0.94 -6.96
C ILE A 84 3.74 -2.28 -6.96
N GLY A 85 3.82 -2.98 -5.83
CA GLY A 85 4.45 -4.29 -5.73
C GLY A 85 3.86 -5.31 -6.71
N ASN A 86 2.54 -5.46 -6.71
CA ASN A 86 1.86 -6.38 -7.64
C ASN A 86 1.99 -5.94 -9.11
N PHE A 87 1.97 -4.63 -9.38
CA PHE A 87 2.16 -4.12 -10.75
C PHE A 87 3.58 -4.39 -11.27
N LYS A 88 4.58 -4.29 -10.40
CA LYS A 88 5.98 -4.58 -10.70
C LYS A 88 6.21 -6.07 -10.94
N GLU A 89 5.58 -6.92 -10.13
CA GLU A 89 5.59 -8.38 -10.34
C GLU A 89 5.01 -8.76 -11.72
N LEU A 90 3.85 -8.19 -12.09
CA LEU A 90 3.26 -8.36 -13.42
C LEU A 90 4.16 -7.87 -14.57
N SER A 91 4.90 -6.79 -14.33
CA SER A 91 5.82 -6.20 -15.30
C SER A 91 7.19 -6.88 -15.35
N GLY A 92 7.44 -7.86 -14.46
CA GLY A 92 8.73 -8.54 -14.31
C GLY A 92 9.87 -7.61 -13.87
N LYS A 93 9.56 -6.48 -13.23
CA LYS A 93 10.54 -5.49 -12.76
C LYS A 93 10.57 -5.49 -11.24
N PRO A 94 11.73 -5.29 -10.59
CA PRO A 94 11.76 -5.10 -9.15
C PRO A 94 11.13 -3.75 -8.76
N LEU A 95 10.72 -3.64 -7.50
CA LEU A 95 10.26 -2.40 -6.90
C LEU A 95 11.43 -1.40 -6.80
N ASP A 96 11.26 -0.17 -7.31
CA ASP A 96 12.32 0.84 -7.29
C ASP A 96 12.25 1.66 -5.99
N TRP A 97 13.41 1.90 -5.38
CA TRP A 97 13.55 2.80 -4.24
C TRP A 97 13.06 4.22 -4.52
N LYS A 98 13.09 4.68 -5.78
CA LYS A 98 12.55 5.99 -6.16
C LYS A 98 11.04 6.08 -5.98
N GLU A 99 10.31 5.01 -6.32
CA GLU A 99 8.85 4.94 -6.16
C GLU A 99 8.48 4.86 -4.69
N LEU A 100 9.24 4.08 -3.91
CA LEU A 100 9.12 4.01 -2.45
C LEU A 100 9.35 5.37 -1.79
N LEU A 101 10.43 6.06 -2.17
CA LEU A 101 10.78 7.37 -1.66
C LEU A 101 9.72 8.42 -2.00
N LEU A 102 9.21 8.39 -3.23
CA LEU A 102 8.12 9.28 -3.64
C LEU A 102 6.87 9.05 -2.79
N LEU A 103 6.47 7.78 -2.61
CA LEU A 103 5.31 7.45 -1.79
C LEU A 103 5.51 7.87 -0.32
N PHE A 104 6.71 7.68 0.21
CA PHE A 104 7.09 8.09 1.55
C PHE A 104 6.98 9.62 1.73
N ILE A 105 7.51 10.40 0.78
CA ILE A 105 7.41 11.86 0.79
C ILE A 105 5.95 12.31 0.68
N LEU A 106 5.15 11.69 -0.19
CA LEU A 106 3.73 12.00 -0.33
C LEU A 106 2.93 11.69 0.94
N SER A 107 3.26 10.61 1.66
CA SER A 107 2.65 10.29 2.95
C SER A 107 3.04 11.30 4.03
N LEU A 108 4.32 11.67 4.13
CA LEU A 108 4.77 12.67 5.10
C LEU A 108 4.23 14.07 4.81
N GLY A 109 4.12 14.44 3.53
CA GLY A 109 3.58 15.73 3.11
C GLY A 109 2.16 15.97 3.64
N GLN A 110 1.35 14.92 3.79
CA GLN A 110 0.01 15.02 4.36
C GLN A 110 0.01 15.41 5.84
N THR A 111 1.12 15.28 6.55
CA THR A 111 1.22 15.53 8.01
C THR A 111 1.91 16.82 8.38
N ILE A 112 2.35 17.62 7.41
CA ILE A 112 3.22 18.77 7.66
C ILE A 112 2.61 19.85 8.57
N LEU A 113 1.28 19.87 8.68
CA LEU A 113 0.55 20.84 9.51
C LEU A 113 0.44 20.43 10.98
N ASP A 114 0.68 19.16 11.32
CA ASP A 114 0.53 18.64 12.68
C ASP A 114 1.77 17.86 13.11
N SER A 115 2.58 18.46 14.00
CA SER A 115 3.86 17.90 14.43
C SER A 115 3.73 16.54 15.14
N LEU A 116 2.62 16.29 15.84
CA LEU A 116 2.42 15.01 16.53
C LEU A 116 2.08 13.92 15.52
N VAL A 117 1.12 14.20 14.62
CA VAL A 117 0.77 13.27 13.54
C VAL A 117 1.98 13.00 12.66
N PHE A 118 2.77 14.03 12.34
CA PHE A 118 4.02 13.89 11.58
C PHE A 118 4.99 12.90 12.24
N THR A 119 5.23 13.07 13.55
CA THR A 119 6.19 12.22 14.29
C THR A 119 5.74 10.76 14.31
N PHE A 120 4.46 10.51 14.62
CA PHE A 120 3.93 9.15 14.66
C PHE A 120 3.86 8.51 13.27
N THR A 121 3.48 9.26 12.23
CA THR A 121 3.51 8.79 10.85
C THR A 121 4.93 8.48 10.39
N LEU A 122 5.91 9.34 10.70
CA LEU A 122 7.32 9.10 10.37
C LEU A 122 7.82 7.80 10.97
N LEU A 123 7.54 7.55 12.25
CA LEU A 123 7.89 6.29 12.91
C LEU A 123 7.19 5.09 12.24
N GLY A 124 5.89 5.18 12.00
CA GLY A 124 5.11 4.11 11.36
C GLY A 124 5.60 3.78 9.94
N LEU A 125 5.86 4.80 9.11
CA LEU A 125 6.40 4.61 7.77
C LEU A 125 7.81 4.03 7.79
N THR A 126 8.66 4.46 8.73
CA THR A 126 10.01 3.91 8.89
C THR A 126 9.96 2.43 9.25
N ILE A 127 9.08 2.03 10.16
CA ILE A 127 8.87 0.61 10.51
C ILE A 127 8.41 -0.19 9.29
N LEU A 128 7.47 0.35 8.49
CA LEU A 128 7.01 -0.31 7.26
C LEU A 128 8.13 -0.46 6.23
N LEU A 129 8.98 0.56 6.05
CA LEU A 129 10.13 0.47 5.14
C LEU A 129 11.15 -0.56 5.61
N ILE A 130 11.46 -0.61 6.91
CA ILE A 130 12.35 -1.63 7.48
C ILE A 130 11.76 -3.03 7.26
N TYR A 131 10.46 -3.20 7.51
CA TYR A 131 9.77 -4.47 7.27
C TYR A 131 9.91 -4.90 5.80
N LEU A 132 9.67 -3.99 4.86
CA LEU A 132 9.80 -4.28 3.42
C LEU A 132 11.24 -4.63 3.04
N TYR A 133 12.22 -3.91 3.56
CA TYR A 133 13.64 -4.20 3.33
C TYR A 133 14.00 -5.62 3.78
N VAL A 134 13.62 -5.99 5.01
CA VAL A 134 13.90 -7.33 5.58
C VAL A 134 13.20 -8.45 4.79
N VAL A 135 11.99 -8.20 4.29
CA VAL A 135 11.24 -9.20 3.50
C VAL A 135 11.80 -9.35 2.09
N GLN A 136 12.29 -8.27 1.46
CA GLN A 136 12.88 -8.32 0.12
C GLN A 136 14.24 -9.03 0.07
N GLU A 137 15.00 -8.99 1.16
CA GLU A 137 16.33 -9.59 1.25
C GLU A 137 16.28 -11.11 1.54
N ARG A 138 15.08 -11.67 1.79
CA ARG A 138 14.82 -13.11 1.93
C ARG A 138 14.22 -13.70 0.66
#